data_AF-A0A257YE91-F1
#
_entry.id   AF-A0A257YE91-F1
#
_cell.length_a   1.000
_cell.length_b   1.000
_cell.length_c   1.000
_cell.angle_alpha   90.00
_cell.angle_beta   90.00
_cell.angle_gamma   90.00
#
_symmetry.space_group_name_H-M   'P 1'
#
loop_
_entity.id
_entity.type
_entity.pdbx_description
1 polymer ?
#
loop_
_entity_poly.entity_id
_entity_poly.type
_entity_poly.pdbx_seq_one_letter_code
_entity_poly.pdbx_strand_id
1 'polypeptide(L)' 'MVVTGNGIEQALGDRVFRSMFEERKRVFVDLLGWDIPILAGRYEIDQFDDDEAVYIVITDDSG' A
#
# COMPACT_ATOMS: atom_id res chain seq x y z
N MET A 1 5.36 8.85 -13.14
CA MET A 1 3.89 8.94 -13.30
C MET A 1 3.22 9.04 -11.93
N VAL A 2 2.10 9.78 -11.83
CA VAL A 2 1.24 9.79 -10.64
C VAL A 2 0.03 8.91 -10.93
N VAL A 3 -0.27 7.97 -10.03
CA VAL A 3 -1.42 7.06 -10.10
C VAL A 3 -2.27 7.25 -8.86
N THR A 4 -3.58 7.36 -9.03
CA THR A 4 -4.54 7.56 -7.93
C THR A 4 -5.55 6.42 -7.89
N GLY A 5 -5.83 5.90 -6.70
CA GLY A 5 -6.80 4.82 -6.48
C GLY A 5 -7.77 5.21 -5.36
N ASN A 6 -9.04 4.84 -5.49
CA ASN A 6 -10.07 5.12 -4.50
C ASN A 6 -10.65 3.80 -3.97
N GLY A 7 -10.52 3.57 -2.67
CA GLY A 7 -10.97 2.37 -1.99
C GLY A 7 -10.02 1.18 -2.12
N ILE A 8 -10.01 0.36 -1.08
CA ILE A 8 -9.11 -0.80 -0.97
C ILE A 8 -9.38 -1.87 -2.03
N GLU A 9 -10.65 -2.13 -2.39
CA GLU A 9 -10.98 -3.12 -3.42
C GLU A 9 -10.37 -2.75 -4.78
N GLN A 10 -10.47 -1.48 -5.19
CA GLN A 10 -9.87 -0.99 -6.43
C GLN A 10 -8.35 -1.08 -6.36
N ALA A 11 -7.76 -0.65 -5.25
CA ALA A 11 -6.32 -0.65 -5.05
C ALA A 11 -5.73 -2.06 -5.16
N LEU A 12 -6.32 -3.06 -4.52
CA LEU A 12 -5.84 -4.45 -4.55
C LEU A 12 -5.87 -5.09 -5.95
N GLY A 13 -6.72 -4.59 -6.85
CA GLY A 13 -6.77 -5.03 -8.25
C GLY A 13 -5.57 -4.56 -9.09
N ASP A 14 -4.93 -3.46 -8.72
CA ASP A 14 -3.79 -2.88 -9.46
C ASP A 14 -2.45 -3.44 -8.95
N ARG A 15 -1.47 -3.59 -9.84
CA ARG A 15 -0.11 -3.99 -9.44
C ARG A 15 0.59 -2.87 -8.67
N VAL A 16 0.43 -1.61 -9.08
CA VAL A 16 1.14 -0.46 -8.49
C VAL A 16 0.78 -0.29 -7.02
N PHE A 17 -0.51 -0.37 -6.68
CA PHE A 17 -0.95 -0.25 -5.28
C PHE A 17 -0.56 -1.47 -4.44
N ARG A 18 -0.58 -2.69 -4.99
CA ARG A 18 -0.04 -3.86 -4.29
C ARG A 18 1.44 -3.70 -3.95
N SER A 19 2.24 -3.20 -4.90
CA SER A 19 3.65 -2.87 -4.64
C SER A 19 3.80 -1.77 -3.58
N MET A 20 2.92 -0.76 -3.57
CA MET A 20 2.90 0.25 -2.51
C MET A 20 2.65 -0.36 -1.11
N PHE A 21 1.72 -1.32 -0.94
CA PHE A 21 1.49 -1.97 0.36
C PHE A 21 2.68 -2.83 0.82
N GLU A 22 3.44 -3.42 -0.11
CA GLU A 22 4.70 -4.13 0.20
C GLU A 22 5.78 -3.13 0.67
N GLU A 23 5.90 -1.99 0.00
CA GLU A 23 6.86 -0.95 0.40
C GLU A 23 6.48 -0.29 1.73
N ARG A 24 5.19 -0.12 2.04
CA ARG A 24 4.72 0.34 3.36
C ARG A 24 5.22 -0.59 4.47
N LYS A 25 5.10 -1.91 4.30
CA LYS A 25 5.66 -2.90 5.23
C LYS A 25 7.16 -2.72 5.40
N ARG A 26 7.89 -2.59 4.28
CA ARG A 26 9.34 -2.40 4.30
C ARG A 26 9.77 -1.12 5.03
N VAL A 27 9.05 -0.02 4.84
CA VAL A 27 9.40 1.25 5.49
C VAL A 27 8.95 1.26 6.95
N PHE A 28 7.68 1.03 7.24
CA PHE A 28 7.15 1.20 8.59
C PHE A 28 7.57 0.07 9.54
N VAL A 29 7.51 -1.18 9.08
CA VAL A 29 7.86 -2.32 9.92
C VAL A 29 9.36 -2.60 9.88
N ASP A 30 9.93 -2.86 8.70
CA ASP A 30 11.31 -3.37 8.63
C ASP A 30 12.35 -2.30 8.93
N LEU A 31 12.16 -1.09 8.39
CA LEU A 31 13.12 0.01 8.57
C LEU A 31 12.86 0.81 9.85
N LEU A 32 11.60 1.18 10.12
CA LEU A 32 11.25 2.03 11.26
C LEU A 32 10.88 1.24 12.52
N GLY A 33 10.67 -0.08 12.42
CA GLY A 33 10.43 -0.95 13.57
C GLY A 33 9.06 -0.77 14.23
N TRP A 34 8.06 -0.29 13.49
CA TRP A 34 6.71 -0.11 14.03
C TRP A 34 6.04 -1.47 14.24
N ASP A 35 5.37 -1.62 15.39
CA ASP A 35 4.58 -2.80 15.73
C ASP A 35 3.13 -2.59 15.26
N ILE A 36 2.89 -2.86 13.98
CA ILE A 36 1.59 -2.68 13.30
C ILE A 36 1.20 -3.95 12.52
N PRO A 37 -0.10 -4.16 12.24
CA PRO A 37 -0.58 -5.37 11.57
C PRO A 37 0.03 -5.59 10.18
N ILE A 38 0.27 -6.86 9.85
CA ILE A 38 0.75 -7.27 8.52
C ILE A 38 -0.17 -8.36 7.98
N LEU A 39 -0.76 -8.11 6.82
CA LEU A 39 -1.61 -9.07 6.13
C LEU A 39 -0.75 -10.07 5.33
N ALA A 40 -1.03 -11.36 5.51
CA ALA A 40 -0.34 -12.48 4.85
C ALA A 40 1.20 -12.43 4.98
N GLY A 41 1.74 -11.77 6.01
CA GLY A 41 3.17 -11.57 6.20
C GLY A 41 3.85 -10.71 5.12
N ARG A 42 3.08 -10.05 4.25
CA ARG A 42 3.58 -9.38 3.04
C ARG A 42 3.18 -7.92 2.94
N TYR A 43 1.92 -7.61 3.25
CA TYR A 43 1.35 -6.29 3.03
C TYR A 43 1.10 -5.60 4.36
N GLU A 44 1.47 -4.33 4.45
CA GLU A 44 0.99 -3.47 5.54
C GLU A 44 -0.33 -2.85 5.08
N ILE A 45 -1.42 -3.35 5.66
CA ILE A 45 -2.80 -2.93 5.42
C ILE A 45 -3.46 -2.87 6.80
N ASP A 46 -3.96 -1.69 7.16
CA ASP A 46 -4.58 -1.44 8.46
C ASP A 46 -6.08 -1.11 8.35
N GLN A 47 -6.68 -0.72 9.46
CA GLN A 47 -8.12 -0.44 9.54
C GLN A 47 -8.56 0.84 8.80
N PHE A 48 -7.63 1.68 8.37
CA PHE A 48 -7.90 2.89 7.58
C PHE A 48 -7.75 2.65 6.08
N ASP A 49 -7.22 1.50 5.69
CA ASP A 49 -7.21 1.03 4.31
C ASP A 49 -8.59 0.45 3.93
N ASP A 50 -9.59 1.32 3.88
CA ASP A 50 -11.00 0.97 3.59
C ASP A 50 -11.46 1.46 2.21
N ASP A 51 -12.76 1.38 1.94
CA ASP A 51 -13.36 1.78 0.66
C ASP A 51 -13.41 3.30 0.45
N GLU A 52 -13.18 4.09 1.49
CA GLU A 52 -13.13 5.56 1.43
C GLU A 52 -11.70 6.10 1.28
N ALA A 53 -10.68 5.24 1.47
CA ALA A 53 -9.28 5.61 1.34
C ALA A 53 -8.93 6.12 -0.08
N VAL A 54 -8.12 7.17 -0.15
CA VAL A 54 -7.56 7.69 -1.41
C VAL A 54 -6.06 7.49 -1.41
N TYR A 55 -5.57 6.68 -2.34
CA TYR A 55 -4.15 6.37 -2.51
C TYR A 55 -3.55 7.24 -3.62
N ILE A 56 -2.38 7.80 -3.36
CA ILE A 56 -1.59 8.53 -4.35
C ILE A 56 -0.21 7.88 -4.39
N VAL A 57 0.13 7.29 -5.53
CA VAL A 57 1.44 6.67 -5.75
C VAL A 57 2.21 7.44 -6.82
N ILE A 58 3.45 7.79 -6.50
CA ILE A 58 4.40 8.36 -7.46
C ILE A 58 5.38 7.25 -7.81
N THR A 59 5.42 6.89 -9.09
CA THR A 59 6.29 5.84 -9.60
C THR A 59 7.00 6.30 -10.88
N ASP A 60 8.01 5.55 -11.33
CA ASP A 60 8.62 5.72 -12.65
C ASP A 60 7.80 4.99 -13.74
N ASP A 61 8.36 4.82 -14.94
CA ASP A 61 7.66 4.19 -16.06
C ASP A 61 7.51 2.67 -15.91
N SER A 62 8.21 2.06 -14.94
CA SER A 62 8.15 0.64 -14.65
C SER A 62 7.05 0.28 -13.66
N GLY A 63 6.45 1.27 -12.98
CA GLY A 63 5.35 1.06 -12.03
C GLY A 63 5.78 0.43 -10.72
#